data_AF-A0A7C3J226-F1
#
_entry.id   AF-A0A7C3J226-F1
#
_cell.length_a   1.000
_cell.length_b   1.000
_cell.length_c   1.000
_cell.angle_alpha   90.00
_cell.angle_beta   90.00
_cell.angle_gamma   90.00
#
_symmetry.space_group_name_H-M   'P 1'
#
loop_
_entity.id
_entity.type
_entity.pdbx_description
1 polymer ?
#
loop_
_entity_poly.entity_id
_entity_poly.type
_entity_poly.pdbx_seq_one_letter_code
_entity_poly.pdbx_strand_id
1 'polypeptide(L)'
;MFWFDWMSLGIVVVVAIIQTVRTSKAGGMGLTLFEAAGLVAAAVGANSLAGSLAQAIGVQPVVSLIVIFLIFAVLAFIFAHWLFGVTGWSFESLDGLLGFFWGVVAGWVIAHMVLRIIIMSQGENGAVAEVMANAPIAREVYSFRTWNALMALLFKARLGPEFNPDVN
;
A
#
# COMPACT_ATOMS: atom_id res chain seq x y z
N MET A 1 6.78 -22.55 -1.87
CA MET A 1 6.15 -21.29 -1.44
C MET A 1 6.24 -21.21 0.06
N PHE A 2 6.68 -20.08 0.60
CA PHE A 2 6.89 -19.91 2.03
C PHE A 2 5.59 -19.48 2.73
N TRP A 3 5.50 -19.64 4.05
CA TRP A 3 4.30 -19.26 4.81
C TRP A 3 3.95 -17.78 4.65
N PHE A 4 4.96 -16.92 4.49
CA PHE A 4 4.78 -15.49 4.30
C PHE A 4 4.35 -15.12 2.87
N ASP A 5 4.56 -15.98 1.85
CA ASP A 5 3.92 -15.82 0.53
C ASP A 5 2.40 -15.97 0.67
N TRP A 6 1.95 -17.02 1.40
CA TRP A 6 0.53 -17.28 1.64
C TRP A 6 -0.10 -16.21 2.52
N MET A 7 0.62 -15.70 3.52
CA MET A 7 0.16 -14.59 4.34
C MET A 7 -0.04 -13.34 3.49
N SER A 8 0.94 -12.94 2.68
CA SER A 8 0.83 -11.75 1.83
C SER A 8 -0.31 -11.89 0.82
N LEU A 9 -0.41 -13.03 0.14
CA LEU A 9 -1.51 -13.32 -0.78
C LEU A 9 -2.86 -13.29 -0.05
N GLY A 10 -2.94 -13.93 1.12
CA GLY A 10 -4.14 -13.98 1.94
C GLY A 10 -4.62 -12.59 2.38
N ILE A 11 -3.70 -11.73 2.84
CA ILE A 11 -4.01 -10.34 3.20
C ILE A 11 -4.56 -9.60 1.98
N VAL A 12 -3.88 -9.67 0.83
CA VAL A 12 -4.31 -8.98 -0.39
C VAL A 12 -5.70 -9.43 -0.82
N VAL A 13 -5.93 -10.74 -0.88
CA VAL A 13 -7.21 -11.32 -1.32
C VAL A 13 -8.33 -10.99 -0.34
N VAL A 14 -8.10 -11.15 0.96
CA VAL A 14 -9.12 -10.86 1.98
C VAL A 14 -9.52 -9.38 1.96
N VAL A 15 -8.54 -8.47 1.90
CA VAL A 15 -8.83 -7.02 1.84
C VAL A 15 -9.54 -6.68 0.53
N ALA A 16 -9.13 -7.25 -0.61
CA ALA A 16 -9.81 -7.03 -1.88
C ALA A 16 -11.27 -7.48 -1.85
N ILE A 17 -11.56 -8.66 -1.29
CA ILE A 17 -12.94 -9.16 -1.13
C ILE A 17 -13.74 -8.26 -0.20
N ILE A 18 -13.18 -7.89 0.96
CA ILE A 18 -13.86 -7.00 1.92
C ILE A 18 -14.23 -5.69 1.25
N GLN A 19 -13.29 -5.07 0.53
CA GLN A 19 -13.54 -3.80 -0.16
C GLN A 19 -14.56 -3.96 -1.28
N THR A 20 -14.49 -5.02 -2.09
CA THR A 20 -15.50 -5.32 -3.12
C THR A 20 -16.91 -5.39 -2.53
N VAL A 21 -17.09 -6.11 -1.42
CA VAL A 21 -18.38 -6.27 -0.74
C VAL A 21 -18.84 -4.94 -0.13
N ARG A 22 -17.93 -4.17 0.49
CA ARG A 22 -18.24 -2.84 1.03
C ARG A 22 -18.69 -1.89 -0.07
N THR A 23 -17.96 -1.79 -1.18
CA THR A 23 -18.30 -0.89 -2.28
C THR A 23 -19.63 -1.26 -2.92
N SER A 24 -19.89 -2.55 -3.13
CA SER A 24 -21.14 -3.04 -3.72
C SER A 24 -22.37 -2.76 -2.86
N LYS A 25 -22.21 -2.64 -1.54
CA LYS A 25 -23.30 -2.38 -0.59
C LYS A 25 -23.46 -0.90 -0.24
N ALA A 26 -22.34 -0.18 -0.08
CA ALA A 26 -22.31 1.21 0.34
C ALA A 26 -22.41 2.22 -0.82
N GLY A 27 -22.28 1.75 -2.07
CA GLY A 27 -22.64 2.53 -3.27
C GLY A 27 -21.63 3.59 -3.69
N GLY A 28 -20.33 3.31 -3.62
CA GLY A 28 -19.36 4.21 -4.25
C GLY A 28 -17.91 3.78 -4.18
N MET A 29 -17.29 3.59 -5.35
CA MET A 29 -15.87 3.28 -5.47
C MET A 29 -14.95 4.38 -4.89
N GLY A 30 -15.43 5.62 -4.82
CA GLY A 30 -14.66 6.76 -4.32
C GLY A 30 -14.13 6.52 -2.91
N LEU A 31 -14.94 5.91 -2.03
CA LEU A 31 -14.51 5.57 -0.67
C LEU A 31 -13.29 4.65 -0.70
N THR A 32 -13.36 3.55 -1.44
CA THR A 32 -12.24 2.58 -1.52
C THR A 32 -11.00 3.15 -2.18
N LEU A 33 -11.16 4.04 -3.17
CA LEU A 33 -10.06 4.77 -3.78
C LEU A 33 -9.35 5.66 -2.74
N PHE A 34 -10.12 6.46 -1.99
CA PHE A 34 -9.55 7.38 -1.00
C PHE A 34 -8.93 6.62 0.18
N GLU A 35 -9.53 5.52 0.62
CA GLU A 35 -8.94 4.63 1.63
C GLU A 35 -7.62 4.03 1.14
N ALA A 36 -7.56 3.55 -0.11
CA ALA A 36 -6.34 2.99 -0.70
C ALA A 36 -5.22 4.05 -0.84
N ALA A 37 -5.54 5.22 -1.38
CA ALA A 37 -4.58 6.34 -1.50
C ALA A 37 -4.10 6.82 -0.12
N GLY A 38 -5.02 6.91 0.84
CA GLY A 38 -4.71 7.26 2.22
C GLY A 38 -3.81 6.24 2.92
N LEU A 39 -4.03 4.94 2.69
CA LEU A 39 -3.15 3.87 3.18
C LEU A 39 -1.75 3.95 2.58
N VAL A 40 -1.63 4.25 1.27
CA VAL A 40 -0.32 4.48 0.63
C VAL A 40 0.39 5.66 1.32
N ALA A 41 -0.29 6.78 1.50
CA ALA A 41 0.27 7.95 2.18
C ALA A 41 0.68 7.63 3.63
N ALA A 42 -0.14 6.86 4.35
CA ALA A 42 0.15 6.41 5.70
C ALA A 42 1.40 5.52 5.76
N ALA A 43 1.54 4.57 4.85
CA ALA A 43 2.71 3.70 4.76
C ALA A 43 3.99 4.48 4.44
N VAL A 44 3.92 5.42 3.49
CA VAL A 44 5.05 6.29 3.13
C VAL A 44 5.44 7.17 4.31
N GLY A 45 4.47 7.83 4.95
CA GLY A 45 4.70 8.69 6.11
C GLY A 45 5.25 7.93 7.33
N ALA A 46 4.75 6.73 7.59
CA ALA A 46 5.28 5.88 8.65
C ALA A 46 6.73 5.48 8.37
N ASN A 47 7.04 5.08 7.14
CA ASN A 47 8.40 4.70 6.77
C ASN A 47 9.40 5.87 6.84
N SER A 48 8.98 7.08 6.47
CA SER A 48 9.88 8.26 6.51
C SER A 48 10.11 8.79 7.93
N LEU A 49 9.13 8.65 8.83
CA LEU A 49 9.19 9.24 10.18
C LEU A 49 9.58 8.26 11.29
N ALA A 50 9.41 6.95 11.09
CA ALA A 50 9.62 5.97 12.16
C ALA A 50 11.04 6.01 12.74
N GLY A 51 12.08 6.14 11.91
CA GLY A 51 13.47 6.15 12.37
C GLY A 51 13.80 7.39 13.22
N SER A 52 13.44 8.58 12.72
CA SER A 52 13.69 9.84 13.42
C SER A 52 12.88 9.96 14.71
N LEU A 53 11.61 9.55 14.68
CA LEU A 53 10.77 9.55 15.88
C LEU A 53 11.29 8.55 16.91
N ALA A 54 11.64 7.34 16.50
CA ALA A 54 12.19 6.32 17.38
C ALA A 54 13.44 6.80 18.13
N GLN A 55 14.36 7.47 17.43
CA GLN A 55 15.55 8.06 18.02
C GLN A 55 15.21 9.18 19.00
N ALA A 56 14.26 10.05 18.67
CA ALA A 56 13.88 11.19 19.50
C ALA A 56 13.24 10.77 20.84
N ILE A 57 12.45 9.70 20.86
CA ILE A 57 11.73 9.24 22.07
C ILE A 57 12.34 7.98 22.71
N GLY A 58 13.44 7.46 22.17
CA GLY A 58 14.16 6.31 22.73
C GLY A 58 13.42 4.97 22.64
N VAL A 59 12.61 4.75 21.59
CA VAL A 59 11.88 3.49 21.38
C VAL A 59 12.48 2.69 20.23
N GLN A 60 12.12 1.41 20.14
CA GLN A 60 12.53 0.57 19.00
C GLN A 60 11.89 1.08 17.68
N PRO A 61 12.65 1.17 16.56
CA PRO A 61 12.14 1.65 15.28
C PRO A 61 10.90 0.91 14.78
N VAL A 62 10.82 -0.40 15.01
CA VAL A 62 9.65 -1.23 14.63
C VAL A 62 8.39 -0.79 15.36
N VAL A 63 8.49 -0.51 16.67
CA VAL A 63 7.35 -0.05 17.48
C VAL A 63 6.88 1.31 16.97
N SER A 64 7.83 2.23 16.69
CA SER A 64 7.50 3.54 16.12
C SER A 64 6.79 3.40 14.76
N LEU A 65 7.30 2.55 13.87
CA LEU A 65 6.69 2.28 12.57
C LEU A 65 5.24 1.81 12.69
N ILE A 66 4.98 0.84 13.57
CA ILE A 66 3.64 0.30 13.82
C ILE A 66 2.71 1.41 14.29
N VAL A 67 3.12 2.17 15.31
CA VAL A 67 2.29 3.21 15.93
C VAL A 67 1.97 4.32 14.93
N ILE A 68 2.98 4.85 14.22
CA ILE A 68 2.76 5.91 13.23
C ILE A 68 1.87 5.42 12.09
N PHE A 69 2.11 4.20 11.58
CA PHE A 69 1.28 3.63 10.52
C PHE A 69 -0.18 3.50 10.96
N LEU A 70 -0.44 2.99 12.16
CA LEU A 70 -1.81 2.86 12.68
C LEU A 70 -2.48 4.23 12.85
N ILE A 71 -1.78 5.22 13.41
CA ILE A 71 -2.31 6.58 13.56
C ILE A 71 -2.64 7.18 12.18
N PHE A 72 -1.70 7.12 11.24
CA PHE A 72 -1.90 7.68 9.91
C PHE A 72 -2.97 6.93 9.11
N ALA A 73 -3.08 5.60 9.26
CA ALA A 73 -4.12 4.81 8.61
C ALA A 73 -5.51 5.17 9.16
N VAL A 74 -5.66 5.35 10.47
CA VAL A 74 -6.93 5.80 11.08
C VAL A 74 -7.30 7.20 10.58
N LEU A 75 -6.35 8.14 10.59
CA LEU A 75 -6.58 9.50 10.06
C LEU A 75 -6.94 9.48 8.58
N ALA A 76 -6.26 8.62 7.79
CA ALA A 76 -6.55 8.42 6.38
C ALA A 76 -7.97 7.88 6.15
N PHE A 77 -8.45 6.93 6.95
CA PHE A 77 -9.82 6.42 6.84
C PHE A 77 -10.87 7.48 7.22
N ILE A 78 -10.62 8.29 8.24
CA ILE A 78 -11.51 9.41 8.60
C ILE A 78 -11.57 10.40 7.43
N PHE A 79 -10.41 10.78 6.88
CA PHE A 79 -10.32 11.71 5.77
C PHE A 79 -10.98 11.15 4.49
N ALA A 80 -10.81 9.86 4.21
CA ALA A 80 -11.44 9.18 3.08
C ALA A 80 -12.97 9.21 3.17
N HIS A 81 -13.54 8.96 4.36
CA HIS A 81 -14.98 9.07 4.58
C HIS A 81 -15.48 10.51 4.40
N TRP A 82 -14.75 11.49 4.93
CA TRP A 82 -15.10 12.90 4.74
C TRP A 82 -15.07 13.28 3.25
N LEU A 83 -14.00 12.94 2.53
CA LEU A 83 -13.85 13.26 1.11
C LEU A 83 -14.90 12.55 0.25
N PHE A 84 -15.23 11.30 0.58
CA PHE A 84 -16.33 10.58 -0.07
C PHE A 84 -17.68 11.23 0.22
N GLY A 85 -17.95 11.65 1.45
CA GLY A 85 -19.19 12.34 1.80
C GLY A 85 -19.39 13.67 1.06
N VAL A 86 -18.30 14.37 0.74
CA VAL A 86 -18.35 15.61 -0.06
C VAL A 86 -18.49 15.33 -1.56
N THR A 87 -17.86 14.28 -2.07
CA THR A 87 -17.78 14.03 -3.53
C THR A 87 -18.88 13.10 -4.05
N GLY A 88 -19.33 12.13 -3.26
CA GLY A 88 -20.30 11.11 -3.66
C GLY A 88 -19.85 10.25 -4.85
N TRP A 89 -18.54 10.12 -5.09
CA TRP A 89 -18.04 9.58 -6.34
C TRP A 89 -18.30 8.07 -6.50
N SER A 90 -19.13 7.73 -7.49
CA SER A 90 -19.54 6.36 -7.86
C SER A 90 -19.60 6.21 -9.38
N PHE A 91 -19.42 4.98 -9.88
CA PHE A 91 -19.72 4.56 -11.26
C PHE A 91 -20.85 3.51 -11.31
N GLU A 92 -21.59 3.35 -10.22
CA GLU A 92 -22.72 2.42 -10.01
C GLU A 92 -22.40 0.99 -10.46
N SER A 93 -22.60 0.69 -11.73
CA SER A 93 -22.33 -0.62 -12.36
C SER A 93 -20.88 -1.11 -12.23
N LEU A 94 -19.90 -0.21 -12.16
CA LEU A 94 -18.48 -0.57 -12.04
C LEU A 94 -17.94 -0.51 -10.61
N ASP A 95 -18.77 -0.14 -9.63
CA ASP A 95 -18.32 0.07 -8.25
C ASP A 95 -17.75 -1.20 -7.63
N GLY A 96 -18.34 -2.37 -7.88
CA GLY A 96 -17.80 -3.64 -7.40
C GLY A 96 -16.42 -3.96 -7.98
N LEU A 97 -16.24 -3.78 -9.29
CA LEU A 97 -14.97 -4.04 -9.97
C LEU A 97 -13.88 -3.08 -9.48
N LEU A 98 -14.20 -1.78 -9.36
CA LEU A 98 -13.25 -0.77 -8.91
C LEU A 98 -12.97 -0.91 -7.41
N GLY A 99 -13.95 -1.31 -6.60
CA GLY A 99 -13.76 -1.72 -5.21
C GLY A 99 -12.79 -2.89 -5.06
N PHE A 100 -12.86 -3.89 -5.94
CA PHE A 100 -11.87 -4.97 -5.99
C PHE A 100 -10.48 -4.45 -6.31
N PHE A 101 -10.34 -3.63 -7.35
CA PHE A 101 -9.05 -3.08 -7.78
C PHE A 101 -8.39 -2.24 -6.67
N TRP A 102 -9.12 -1.27 -6.10
CA TRP A 102 -8.61 -0.44 -5.00
C TRP A 102 -8.39 -1.26 -3.72
N GLY A 103 -9.19 -2.32 -3.51
CA GLY A 103 -8.98 -3.29 -2.45
C GLY A 103 -7.70 -4.10 -2.60
N VAL A 104 -7.31 -4.48 -3.81
CA VAL A 104 -6.00 -5.11 -4.07
C VAL A 104 -4.88 -4.13 -3.71
N VAL A 105 -4.97 -2.86 -4.09
CA VAL A 105 -3.99 -1.84 -3.73
C VAL A 105 -3.88 -1.68 -2.21
N ALA A 106 -5.00 -1.53 -1.51
CA ALA A 106 -5.04 -1.43 -0.05
C ALA A 106 -4.45 -2.67 0.63
N GLY A 107 -4.84 -3.86 0.18
CA GLY A 107 -4.33 -5.13 0.67
C GLY A 107 -2.82 -5.28 0.43
N TRP A 108 -2.32 -4.80 -0.71
CA TRP A 108 -0.91 -4.80 -1.04
C TRP A 108 -0.11 -3.91 -0.10
N VAL A 109 -0.60 -2.71 0.20
CA VAL A 109 0.03 -1.80 1.17
C VAL A 109 0.07 -2.42 2.56
N ILE A 110 -1.03 -3.04 3.02
CA ILE A 110 -1.07 -3.70 4.32
C ILE A 110 -0.09 -4.89 4.35
N ALA A 111 -0.09 -5.74 3.33
CA ALA A 111 0.84 -6.86 3.24
C ALA A 111 2.30 -6.40 3.20
N HIS A 112 2.60 -5.32 2.48
CA HIS A 112 3.92 -4.69 2.46
C HIS A 112 4.35 -4.25 3.85
N MET A 113 3.49 -3.53 4.57
CA MET A 113 3.78 -3.05 5.92
C MET A 113 3.99 -4.21 6.91
N VAL A 114 3.17 -5.26 6.84
CA VAL A 114 3.33 -6.46 7.67
C VAL A 114 4.67 -7.15 7.39
N LEU A 115 5.04 -7.37 6.13
CA LEU A 115 6.34 -7.95 5.76
C LEU A 115 7.50 -7.09 6.26
N ARG A 116 7.41 -5.77 6.09
CA ARG A 116 8.42 -4.82 6.57
C ARG A 116 8.59 -4.90 8.08
N ILE A 117 7.51 -4.96 8.84
CA ILE A 117 7.54 -5.11 10.30
C ILE A 117 8.22 -6.43 10.69
N ILE A 118 7.91 -7.54 10.02
CA ILE A 118 8.53 -8.85 10.28
C ILE A 118 10.03 -8.83 9.98
N ILE A 119 10.45 -8.24 8.86
CA ILE A 119 11.87 -8.17 8.48
C ILE A 119 12.62 -7.27 9.46
N MET A 120 12.07 -6.09 9.76
CA MET A 120 12.73 -5.17 10.69
C MET A 120 12.80 -5.71 12.12
N SER A 121 11.86 -6.55 12.56
CA SER A 121 11.89 -7.15 13.89
C SER A 121 12.93 -8.27 14.02
N GLN A 122 13.30 -8.93 12.91
CA GLN A 122 14.33 -9.97 12.88
C GLN A 122 15.73 -9.42 12.57
N GLY A 123 15.82 -8.23 11.97
CA GLY A 123 17.06 -7.64 11.49
C GLY A 123 17.50 -8.19 10.12
N GLU A 124 18.63 -7.69 9.62
CA GLU A 124 19.12 -7.98 8.26
C GLU A 124 19.49 -9.46 8.03
N ASN A 125 19.88 -10.17 9.10
CA ASN A 125 20.20 -11.60 9.08
C ASN A 125 19.02 -12.47 9.59
N GLY A 126 17.80 -11.95 9.49
CA GLY A 126 16.59 -12.66 9.90
C GLY A 126 16.25 -13.79 8.94
N ALA A 127 15.70 -14.88 9.47
CA ALA A 127 15.30 -16.05 8.66
C ALA A 127 14.36 -15.69 7.49
N VAL A 128 13.48 -14.70 7.66
CA VAL A 128 12.58 -14.24 6.58
C VAL A 128 13.34 -13.39 5.54
N ALA A 129 14.29 -12.56 5.97
CA ALA A 129 15.08 -11.71 5.08
C ALA A 129 15.97 -12.56 4.15
N GLU A 130 16.65 -13.57 4.70
CA GLU A 130 17.56 -14.46 3.96
C GLU A 130 16.85 -15.23 2.83
N VAL A 131 15.62 -15.69 3.09
CA VAL A 131 14.86 -16.51 2.13
C VAL A 131 13.92 -15.70 1.24
N MET A 132 13.80 -14.38 1.45
CA MET A 132 12.91 -13.48 0.68
C MET A 132 13.19 -13.53 -0.82
N ALA A 133 14.45 -13.69 -1.23
CA ALA A 133 14.82 -13.79 -2.64
C ALA A 133 14.12 -14.94 -3.36
N ASN A 134 13.78 -16.01 -2.63
CA ASN A 134 13.14 -17.23 -3.14
C ASN A 134 11.62 -17.24 -2.97
N ALA A 135 11.02 -16.20 -2.38
CA ALA A 135 9.60 -16.10 -2.10
C ALA A 135 8.93 -15.17 -3.13
N PRO A 136 8.37 -15.70 -4.25
CA PRO A 136 8.00 -14.88 -5.40
C PRO A 136 6.93 -13.83 -5.09
N ILE A 137 5.92 -14.16 -4.28
CA ILE A 137 4.81 -13.27 -3.97
C ILE A 137 5.27 -12.23 -2.95
N ALA A 138 5.86 -12.67 -1.84
CA ALA A 138 6.31 -11.77 -0.80
C ALA A 138 7.41 -10.83 -1.29
N ARG A 139 8.32 -11.31 -2.14
CA ARG A 139 9.33 -10.48 -2.80
C ARG A 139 8.69 -9.40 -3.65
N GLU A 140 7.68 -9.74 -4.45
CA GLU A 140 6.99 -8.76 -5.29
C GLU A 140 6.25 -7.73 -4.43
N VAL A 141 5.54 -8.18 -3.38
CA VAL A 141 4.84 -7.30 -2.45
C VAL A 141 5.79 -6.36 -1.69
N TYR A 142 6.96 -6.88 -1.30
CA TYR A 142 7.95 -6.12 -0.54
C TYR A 142 8.76 -5.15 -1.41
N SER A 143 9.23 -5.61 -2.57
CA SER A 143 10.18 -4.85 -3.41
C SER A 143 9.55 -4.11 -4.58
N PHE A 144 8.27 -4.36 -4.88
CA PHE A 144 7.57 -3.80 -6.05
C PHE A 144 8.36 -4.01 -7.35
N ARG A 145 9.07 -5.13 -7.48
CA ARG A 145 10.07 -5.34 -8.55
C ARG A 145 9.44 -5.24 -9.93
N THR A 146 8.29 -5.84 -10.15
CA THR A 146 7.59 -5.84 -11.44
C THR A 146 7.04 -4.45 -11.74
N TRP A 147 6.46 -3.78 -10.74
CA TRP A 147 5.99 -2.40 -10.89
C TRP A 147 7.13 -1.44 -11.26
N ASN A 148 8.25 -1.52 -10.56
CA ASN A 148 9.43 -0.70 -10.83
C ASN A 148 10.00 -0.97 -12.24
N ALA A 149 10.01 -2.23 -12.67
CA ALA A 149 10.41 -2.60 -14.02
C ALA A 149 9.44 -2.03 -15.08
N LEU A 150 8.14 -2.08 -14.83
CA LEU A 150 7.11 -1.54 -15.73
C LEU A 150 7.17 -0.02 -15.83
N MET A 151 7.34 0.69 -14.71
CA MET A 151 7.53 2.14 -14.71
C MET A 151 8.81 2.54 -15.44
N ALA A 152 9.90 1.80 -15.25
CA ALA A 152 11.14 2.04 -15.99
C ALA A 152 10.95 1.84 -17.50
N LEU A 153 10.12 0.87 -17.93
CA LEU A 153 9.77 0.68 -19.34
C LEU A 153 8.90 1.83 -19.86
N LEU A 154 7.90 2.29 -19.10
CA LEU A 154 7.07 3.43 -19.47
C LEU A 154 7.90 4.71 -19.64
N PHE A 155 8.85 4.98 -18.75
CA PHE A 155 9.78 6.11 -18.89
C PHE A 155 10.72 5.97 -20.08
N LYS A 156 11.17 4.74 -20.39
CA LYS A 156 11.97 4.47 -21.59
C LYS A 156 11.18 4.62 -22.89
N ALA A 157 9.88 4.34 -22.87
CA ALA A 157 9.00 4.43 -24.04
C ALA A 157 8.76 5.88 -24.52
N ARG A 158 9.26 6.90 -23.81
CA ARG A 158 9.12 8.32 -24.17
C ARG A 158 7.69 8.72 -24.56
N LEU A 159 6.70 8.25 -23.78
CA LEU A 159 5.29 8.55 -24.04
C LEU A 159 4.92 10.03 -23.76
N GLY A 160 5.84 10.82 -23.21
CA GLY A 160 5.69 12.26 -23.07
C GLY A 160 5.98 13.00 -24.38
N PRO A 161 5.36 14.16 -24.63
CA PRO A 161 5.68 14.98 -25.79
C PRO A 161 7.16 15.38 -25.77
N GLU A 162 7.86 15.24 -26.91
CA GLU A 162 9.27 15.66 -27.06
C GLU A 162 9.45 17.18 -26.99
N PHE A 163 8.35 17.93 -27.01
CA PHE A 163 8.35 19.38 -26.92
C PHE A 163 8.62 19.81 -25.47
N ASN A 164 9.78 20.42 -25.24
CA ASN A 164 10.10 21.12 -24.00
C ASN A 164 9.78 22.62 -24.18
N PRO A 165 8.67 23.15 -23.61
CA PRO A 165 8.31 24.56 -23.73
C PRO A 165 9.33 25.50 -23.06
N ASP A 166 10.22 24.98 -22.20
CA ASP A 166 11.19 25.75 -21.44
C ASP A 166 12.56 25.87 -22.14
N VAL A 167 12.69 25.36 -23.37
CA VAL A 167 13.89 25.48 -24.21
C VAL A 167 13.54 26.30 -25.45
N ASN A 168 13.24 27.59 -25.26
CA ASN A 168 13.29 28.63 -26.28
C ASN A 168 13.81 29.93 -25.67
#